data_AF-A0A3A9VIR5-F1
#
_entry.id   AF-A0A3A9VIR5-F1
#
_cell.length_a   1.000
_cell.length_b   1.000
_cell.length_c   1.000
_cell.angle_alpha   90.00
_cell.angle_beta   90.00
_cell.angle_gamma   90.00
#
_symmetry.space_group_name_H-M   'P 1'
#
loop_
_entity.id
_entity.type
_entity.pdbx_description
1 polymer ?
#
loop_
_entity_poly.entity_id
_entity_poly.type
_entity_poly.pdbx_seq_one_letter_code
_entity_poly.pdbx_strand_id
1 'polypeptide(L)'
;MKELIISSINHNLNNAIALLDAIDSETYCDTSVGPYYSSIGSHIRHTLDFFDCIINGLDTNDIDLTARKRDEILSTNIDAAKDHIYMLQKTLVSYVDVNTDYLIHVTDNMGQGKVTVNYTLESILAHANSHAIHHYATIGYVLDQLGIELKIPGFGYNPTTPVNKREGI
;
A
#
# COMPACT_ATOMS: atom_id res chain seq x y z
N MET A 1 17.67 4.19 -9.47
CA MET A 1 16.39 3.45 -9.54
C MET A 1 15.61 3.86 -10.80
N LYS A 2 14.83 2.98 -11.44
CA LYS A 2 13.95 3.35 -12.56
C LYS A 2 12.89 4.36 -12.11
N GLU A 3 12.81 5.50 -12.79
CA GLU A 3 11.86 6.59 -12.49
C GLU A 3 10.40 6.09 -12.38
N LEU A 4 10.02 5.16 -13.27
CA LEU A 4 8.65 4.62 -13.32
C LEU A 4 8.24 3.91 -12.01
N ILE A 5 9.18 3.34 -11.25
CA ILE A 5 8.85 2.66 -9.99
C ILE A 5 8.35 3.67 -8.97
N ILE A 6 9.14 4.72 -8.71
CA ILE A 6 8.79 5.75 -7.73
C ILE A 6 7.58 6.56 -8.18
N SER A 7 7.49 6.92 -9.46
CA SER A 7 6.34 7.67 -9.96
C SER A 7 5.04 6.86 -9.84
N SER A 8 5.09 5.54 -10.08
CA SER A 8 3.92 4.66 -9.93
C SER A 8 3.50 4.48 -8.47
N ILE A 9 4.47 4.30 -7.57
CA ILE A 9 4.20 4.23 -6.13
C ILE A 9 3.57 5.53 -5.64
N ASN A 10 4.15 6.68 -5.99
CA ASN A 10 3.62 7.98 -5.60
C ASN A 10 2.22 8.22 -6.16
N HIS A 11 1.95 7.81 -7.41
CA HIS A 11 0.61 7.88 -7.98
C HIS A 11 -0.40 7.06 -7.16
N ASN A 12 -0.06 5.82 -6.79
CA ASN A 12 -0.94 4.99 -5.97
C ASN A 12 -1.13 5.54 -4.56
N LEU A 13 -0.06 6.04 -3.92
CA LEU A 13 -0.16 6.70 -2.62
C LEU A 13 -1.03 7.97 -2.68
N ASN A 14 -0.99 8.73 -3.77
CA ASN A 14 -1.90 9.87 -4.00
C ASN A 14 -3.35 9.42 -4.20
N ASN A 15 -3.59 8.27 -4.84
CA ASN A 15 -4.92 7.69 -4.94
C ASN A 15 -5.48 7.31 -3.55
N ALA A 16 -4.63 6.82 -2.63
CA ALA A 16 -5.02 6.63 -1.24
C ALA A 16 -5.36 7.95 -0.53
N ILE A 17 -4.57 9.01 -0.73
CA ILE A 17 -4.90 10.34 -0.20
C ILE A 17 -6.27 10.81 -0.73
N ALA A 18 -6.54 10.68 -2.03
CA ALA A 18 -7.82 11.07 -2.62
C ALA A 18 -9.00 10.27 -2.05
N LEU A 19 -8.81 8.99 -1.71
CA LEU A 19 -9.80 8.21 -0.98
C LEU A 19 -10.02 8.75 0.42
N LEU A 20 -8.94 8.97 1.16
CA LEU A 20 -8.96 9.46 2.53
C LEU A 20 -9.62 10.84 2.64
N ASP A 21 -9.51 11.68 1.63
CA ASP A 21 -10.18 12.98 1.53
C ASP A 21 -11.69 12.87 1.20
N ALA A 22 -12.13 11.73 0.67
CA ALA A 22 -13.48 11.54 0.14
C ALA A 22 -14.43 10.78 1.08
N ILE A 23 -13.90 10.15 2.13
CA ILE A 23 -14.68 9.36 3.10
C ILE A 23 -14.59 9.97 4.50
N ASP A 24 -15.59 9.70 5.33
CA ASP A 24 -15.58 10.09 6.74
C ASP A 24 -14.92 9.03 7.64
N SER A 25 -14.71 9.40 8.90
CA SER A 25 -14.11 8.50 9.89
C SER A 25 -14.97 7.27 10.19
N GLU A 26 -16.29 7.34 10.02
CA GLU A 26 -17.19 6.21 10.25
C GLU A 26 -16.97 5.16 9.16
N THR A 27 -17.01 5.57 7.89
CA THR A 27 -16.69 4.72 6.72
C THR A 27 -15.27 4.17 6.80
N TYR A 28 -14.30 4.99 7.19
CA TYR A 28 -12.89 4.58 7.29
C TYR A 28 -12.68 3.45 8.30
N CYS A 29 -13.40 3.50 9.41
CA CYS A 29 -13.30 2.56 10.53
C CYS A 29 -14.33 1.42 10.48
N ASP A 30 -15.25 1.41 9.49
CA ASP A 30 -16.32 0.41 9.42
C ASP A 30 -15.75 -1.01 9.27
N THR A 31 -16.20 -1.92 10.14
CA THR A 31 -15.83 -3.34 10.12
C THR A 31 -17.05 -4.24 9.90
N SER A 32 -18.14 -3.73 9.33
CA SER A 32 -19.39 -4.46 9.14
C SER A 32 -19.33 -5.42 7.94
N VAL A 33 -18.47 -5.13 6.96
CA VAL A 33 -18.35 -5.91 5.71
C VAL A 33 -17.61 -7.23 5.94
N GLY A 34 -18.34 -8.33 5.78
CA GLY A 34 -17.78 -9.69 5.77
C GLY A 34 -17.00 -10.01 4.48
N PRO A 35 -16.28 -11.14 4.44
CA PRO A 35 -16.18 -12.16 5.49
C PRO A 35 -15.08 -11.88 6.53
N TYR A 36 -14.20 -10.91 6.29
CA TYR A 36 -13.02 -10.65 7.12
C TYR A 36 -13.21 -9.51 8.12
N TYR A 37 -14.28 -8.72 8.01
CA TYR A 37 -14.60 -7.62 8.94
C TYR A 37 -13.41 -6.67 9.16
N SER A 38 -12.67 -6.42 8.09
CA SER A 38 -11.51 -5.54 8.05
C SER A 38 -11.94 -4.20 7.46
N SER A 39 -11.59 -3.10 8.13
CA SER A 39 -11.96 -1.77 7.69
C SER A 39 -11.10 -1.26 6.54
N ILE A 40 -11.55 -0.20 5.86
CA ILE A 40 -10.75 0.53 4.88
C ILE A 40 -9.43 0.98 5.53
N GLY A 41 -9.47 1.52 6.74
CA GLY A 41 -8.28 1.92 7.47
C GLY A 41 -7.34 0.77 7.79
N SER A 42 -7.85 -0.43 8.08
CA SER A 42 -7.01 -1.60 8.27
C SER A 42 -6.25 -1.99 7.00
N HIS A 43 -6.87 -1.88 5.82
CA HIS A 43 -6.22 -2.11 4.53
C HIS A 43 -5.19 -1.03 4.21
N ILE A 44 -5.50 0.25 4.43
CA ILE A 44 -4.55 1.35 4.25
C ILE A 44 -3.32 1.12 5.13
N ARG A 45 -3.50 0.97 6.45
CA ARG A 45 -2.41 0.69 7.39
C ARG A 45 -1.58 -0.53 6.99
N HIS A 46 -2.22 -1.62 6.54
CA HIS A 46 -1.50 -2.82 6.09
C HIS A 46 -0.62 -2.57 4.86
N THR A 47 -1.07 -1.73 3.91
CA THR A 47 -0.21 -1.32 2.79
C THR A 47 0.95 -0.44 3.24
N LEU A 48 0.72 0.48 4.18
CA LEU A 48 1.75 1.37 4.72
C LEU A 48 2.80 0.60 5.54
N ASP A 49 2.38 -0.37 6.35
CA ASP A 49 3.25 -1.29 7.09
C ASP A 49 4.27 -1.99 6.15
N PHE A 50 3.83 -2.34 4.93
CA PHE A 50 4.71 -2.98 3.94
C PHE A 50 5.82 -2.04 3.47
N PHE A 51 5.47 -0.78 3.18
CA PHE A 51 6.45 0.25 2.83
C PHE A 51 7.38 0.56 4.01
N ASP A 52 6.85 0.59 5.24
CA ASP A 52 7.64 0.78 6.45
C ASP A 52 8.68 -0.31 6.64
N CYS A 53 8.33 -1.59 6.44
CA CYS A 53 9.29 -2.69 6.48
C CYS A 53 10.44 -2.47 5.48
N ILE A 54 10.13 -1.99 4.27
CA ILE A 54 11.14 -1.72 3.26
C ILE A 54 12.04 -0.57 3.71
N ILE A 55 11.49 0.61 4.02
CA ILE A 55 12.29 1.80 4.34
C ILE A 55 13.15 1.63 5.58
N ASN A 56 12.66 0.88 6.59
CA ASN A 56 13.42 0.63 7.82
C ASN A 56 14.57 -0.37 7.63
N GLY A 57 14.53 -1.20 6.58
CA GLY A 57 15.56 -2.19 6.25
C GLY A 57 16.55 -1.76 5.16
N LEU A 58 16.40 -0.55 4.61
CA LEU A 58 17.27 -0.06 3.53
C LEU A 58 18.71 0.13 3.98
N ASP A 59 18.94 0.71 5.17
CA ASP A 59 20.29 0.99 5.67
C ASP A 59 21.07 -0.28 6.02
N THR A 60 20.36 -1.36 6.38
CA THR A 60 20.96 -2.65 6.79
C THR A 60 21.01 -3.68 5.66
N ASN A 61 20.38 -3.41 4.51
CA ASN A 61 20.14 -4.39 3.45
C ASN A 61 19.41 -5.67 3.92
N ASP A 62 18.66 -5.57 5.02
CA ASP A 62 17.90 -6.66 5.63
C ASP A 62 16.48 -6.16 5.95
N ILE A 63 15.52 -6.66 5.17
CA ILE A 63 14.11 -6.28 5.23
C ILE A 63 13.31 -7.48 5.76
N ASP A 64 12.65 -7.33 6.90
CA ASP A 64 11.69 -8.31 7.42
C ASP A 64 10.26 -7.79 7.22
N LEU A 65 9.56 -8.31 6.19
CA LEU A 65 8.15 -7.98 5.88
C LEU A 65 7.17 -8.47 6.95
N THR A 66 7.62 -9.31 7.88
CA THR A 66 6.83 -9.76 9.02
C THR A 66 6.94 -8.82 10.22
N ALA A 67 7.95 -7.94 10.23
CA ALA A 67 8.22 -6.98 11.31
C ALA A 67 7.33 -5.72 11.22
N ARG A 68 6.05 -5.90 10.87
CA ARG A 68 5.08 -4.82 10.74
C ARG A 68 4.78 -4.18 12.09
N LYS A 69 4.90 -2.85 12.16
CA LYS A 69 4.66 -2.07 13.39
C LYS A 69 3.18 -2.11 13.80
N ARG A 70 2.27 -2.20 12.82
CA ARG A 70 0.83 -2.26 13.04
C ARG A 70 0.32 -1.10 13.89
N ASP A 71 0.78 0.11 13.59
CA ASP A 71 0.32 1.31 14.29
C ASP A 71 -1.18 1.52 14.05
N GLU A 72 -2.01 1.29 15.08
CA GLU A 72 -3.46 1.39 14.99
C GLU A 72 -3.96 2.83 14.80
N ILE A 73 -3.12 3.84 15.05
CA ILE A 73 -3.49 5.22 14.71
C ILE A 73 -3.69 5.33 13.20
N LEU A 74 -2.85 4.67 12.39
CA LEU A 74 -2.98 4.68 10.94
C LEU A 74 -4.26 3.99 10.45
N SER A 75 -4.83 3.06 11.21
CA SER A 75 -6.06 2.35 10.84
C SER A 75 -7.34 3.06 11.29
N THR A 76 -7.23 4.09 12.14
CA THR A 76 -8.37 4.75 12.78
C THR A 76 -8.40 6.28 12.62
N ASN A 77 -7.30 6.89 12.18
CA ASN A 77 -7.19 8.33 11.98
C ASN A 77 -6.74 8.65 10.55
N ILE A 78 -7.64 9.31 9.81
CA ILE A 78 -7.45 9.70 8.40
C ILE A 78 -6.24 10.64 8.24
N ASP A 79 -6.13 11.67 9.09
CA ASP A 79 -5.06 12.66 8.99
C ASP A 79 -3.70 12.03 9.29
N ALA A 80 -3.62 11.17 10.30
CA ALA A 80 -2.39 10.44 10.62
C ALA A 80 -1.97 9.50 9.46
N ALA A 81 -2.93 8.84 8.80
CA ALA A 81 -2.64 8.03 7.62
C ALA A 81 -2.10 8.88 6.46
N LYS A 82 -2.68 10.06 6.22
CA LYS A 82 -2.21 11.01 5.19
C LYS A 82 -0.80 11.52 5.50
N ASP A 83 -0.55 11.95 6.73
CA ASP A 83 0.76 12.41 7.18
C ASP A 83 1.84 11.34 6.99
N HIS A 84 1.50 10.08 7.30
CA HIS A 84 2.39 8.95 7.08
C HIS A 84 2.65 8.69 5.59
N ILE A 85 1.64 8.81 4.73
CA ILE A 85 1.81 8.73 3.27
C ILE A 85 2.78 9.80 2.78
N TYR A 86 2.62 11.06 3.22
CA TYR A 86 3.54 12.14 2.82
C TYR A 86 4.98 11.89 3.29
N MET A 87 5.14 11.33 4.50
CA MET A 87 6.45 10.91 5.01
C MET A 87 7.09 9.83 4.13
N LEU A 88 6.31 8.79 3.76
CA LEU A 88 6.78 7.73 2.88
C LEU A 88 7.19 8.27 1.51
N GLN A 89 6.36 9.11 0.90
CA GLN A 89 6.66 9.73 -0.40
C GLN A 89 7.96 10.54 -0.34
N LYS A 90 8.15 11.36 0.70
CA LYS A 90 9.38 12.13 0.91
C LYS A 90 10.59 11.23 1.06
N THR A 91 10.46 10.14 1.83
CA THR A 91 11.54 9.16 2.05
C THR A 91 11.91 8.48 0.74
N LEU A 92 10.93 7.97 -0.01
CA LEU A 92 11.15 7.30 -1.29
C LEU A 92 11.84 8.18 -2.32
N VAL A 93 11.50 9.48 -2.36
CA VAL A 93 12.17 10.46 -3.25
C VAL A 93 13.67 10.58 -2.94
N SER A 94 14.09 10.46 -1.67
CA SER A 94 15.51 10.52 -1.32
C SER A 94 16.35 9.33 -1.83
N TYR A 95 15.71 8.25 -2.30
CA TYR A 95 16.39 7.07 -2.83
C TYR A 95 16.44 7.00 -4.37
N VAL A 96 15.92 8.00 -5.09
CA VAL A 96 15.86 7.98 -6.57
C VAL A 96 17.25 7.85 -7.20
N ASP A 97 18.21 8.61 -6.69
CA ASP A 97 19.60 8.70 -7.19
C ASP A 97 20.55 7.69 -6.53
N VAL A 98 20.05 6.88 -5.58
CA VAL A 98 20.86 5.85 -4.94
C VAL A 98 21.09 4.70 -5.93
N ASN A 99 22.32 4.18 -5.97
CA ASN A 99 22.61 2.99 -6.75
C ASN A 99 21.84 1.81 -6.16
N THR A 100 20.87 1.27 -6.90
CA THR A 100 19.99 0.19 -6.46
C THR A 100 20.41 -1.18 -7.00
N ASP A 101 21.58 -1.28 -7.63
CA ASP A 101 22.11 -2.52 -8.23
C ASP A 101 22.89 -3.35 -7.21
N TYR A 102 22.19 -3.74 -6.14
CA TYR A 102 22.70 -4.64 -5.12
C TYR A 102 21.59 -5.56 -4.61
N LEU A 103 22.02 -6.69 -4.04
CA LEU A 103 21.11 -7.65 -3.44
C LEU A 103 20.75 -7.22 -2.02
N ILE A 104 19.47 -7.33 -1.69
CA ILE A 104 18.91 -7.17 -0.35
C ILE A 104 18.36 -8.51 0.13
N HIS A 105 18.49 -8.77 1.42
CA HIS A 105 17.87 -9.93 2.06
C HIS A 105 16.46 -9.56 2.48
N VAL A 106 15.48 -10.31 1.99
CA VAL A 106 14.06 -10.09 2.30
C VAL A 106 13.52 -11.33 2.99
N THR A 107 13.08 -11.16 4.22
CA THR A 107 12.38 -12.18 5.00
C THR A 107 10.88 -11.95 4.91
N ASP A 108 10.14 -12.98 4.53
CA ASP A 108 8.68 -12.98 4.55
C ASP A 108 8.15 -14.30 5.14
N ASN A 109 6.89 -14.30 5.57
CA ASN A 109 6.18 -15.51 5.97
C ASN A 109 5.27 -15.99 4.84
N MET A 110 5.63 -17.11 4.22
CA MET A 110 4.90 -17.72 3.10
C MET A 110 3.60 -18.42 3.52
N GLY A 111 3.07 -18.12 4.70
CA GLY A 111 1.92 -18.78 5.32
C GLY A 111 2.23 -20.16 5.92
N GLN A 112 3.41 -20.73 5.65
CA GLN A 112 3.89 -22.02 6.20
C GLN A 112 5.22 -21.88 6.96
N GLY A 113 5.71 -20.64 7.12
CA GLY A 113 6.99 -20.37 7.77
C GLY A 113 7.69 -19.16 7.17
N LYS A 114 8.68 -18.65 7.90
CA LYS A 114 9.56 -17.57 7.44
C LYS A 114 10.62 -18.12 6.50
N VAL A 115 10.87 -17.40 5.40
CA VAL A 115 11.98 -17.66 4.48
C VAL A 115 12.65 -16.35 4.12
N THR A 116 13.98 -16.39 4.00
CA THR A 116 14.77 -15.25 3.52
C THR A 116 15.25 -15.55 2.11
N VAL A 117 15.04 -14.60 1.21
CA VAL A 117 15.38 -14.68 -0.21
C VAL A 117 16.03 -13.37 -0.67
N ASN A 118 16.77 -13.44 -1.77
CA ASN A 118 17.47 -12.26 -2.31
C ASN A 118 16.58 -11.51 -3.30
N TYR A 119 16.49 -10.20 -3.10
CA TYR A 119 15.77 -9.26 -3.97
C TYR A 119 16.72 -8.17 -4.46
N THR A 120 16.27 -7.35 -5.40
CA THR A 120 16.83 -5.99 -5.59
C THR A 120 15.87 -4.98 -4.96
N LEU A 121 16.35 -3.77 -4.66
CA LEU A 121 15.47 -2.72 -4.14
C LEU A 121 14.30 -2.43 -5.11
N GLU A 122 14.58 -2.43 -6.41
CA GLU A 122 13.54 -2.27 -7.43
C GLU A 122 12.48 -3.37 -7.38
N SER A 123 12.88 -4.64 -7.17
CA SER A 123 11.94 -5.76 -7.18
C SER A 123 11.01 -5.73 -5.97
N ILE A 124 11.52 -5.38 -4.78
CA ILE A 124 10.67 -5.29 -3.58
C ILE A 124 9.73 -4.08 -3.63
N LEU A 125 10.18 -2.95 -4.18
CA LEU A 125 9.32 -1.77 -4.37
C LEU A 125 8.23 -2.03 -5.41
N ALA A 126 8.54 -2.72 -6.51
CA ALA A 126 7.54 -3.14 -7.49
C ALA A 126 6.51 -4.09 -6.86
N HIS A 127 6.96 -5.00 -5.99
CA HIS A 127 6.06 -5.89 -5.24
C HIS A 127 5.15 -5.11 -4.27
N ALA A 128 5.71 -4.17 -3.51
CA ALA A 128 4.93 -3.28 -2.63
C ALA A 128 3.87 -2.50 -3.41
N ASN A 129 4.23 -1.97 -4.58
CA ASN A 129 3.29 -1.27 -5.46
C ASN A 129 2.15 -2.19 -5.93
N SER A 130 2.46 -3.41 -6.37
CA SER A 130 1.45 -4.38 -6.79
C SER A 130 0.54 -4.80 -5.64
N HIS A 131 1.09 -4.95 -4.43
CA HIS A 131 0.34 -5.28 -3.23
C HIS A 131 -0.57 -4.13 -2.79
N ALA A 132 -0.13 -2.87 -2.90
CA ALA A 132 -0.98 -1.70 -2.67
C ALA A 132 -2.17 -1.64 -3.66
N ILE A 133 -1.92 -1.83 -4.96
CA ILE A 133 -2.99 -1.89 -5.98
C ILE A 133 -4.01 -2.98 -5.64
N HIS A 134 -3.54 -4.16 -5.22
CA HIS A 134 -4.41 -5.26 -4.80
C HIS A 134 -5.32 -4.85 -3.65
N HIS A 135 -4.78 -4.25 -2.60
CA HIS A 135 -5.57 -3.79 -1.45
C HIS A 135 -6.53 -2.65 -1.80
N TYR A 136 -6.15 -1.75 -2.71
CA TYR A 136 -7.05 -0.70 -3.19
C TYR A 136 -8.22 -1.29 -3.98
N ALA A 137 -8.02 -2.38 -4.73
CA ALA A 137 -9.12 -3.11 -5.34
C ALA A 137 -10.07 -3.72 -4.29
N THR A 138 -9.52 -4.27 -3.20
CA THR A 138 -10.31 -4.77 -2.06
C THR A 138 -11.11 -3.64 -1.39
N ILE A 139 -10.51 -2.47 -1.19
CA ILE A 139 -11.23 -1.29 -0.67
C ILE A 139 -12.40 -0.92 -1.60
N GLY A 140 -12.20 -0.98 -2.91
CA GLY A 140 -13.29 -0.75 -3.86
C GLY A 140 -14.46 -1.73 -3.69
N TYR A 141 -14.19 -2.99 -3.33
CA TYR A 141 -15.24 -3.95 -2.97
C TYR A 141 -15.92 -3.60 -1.64
N VAL A 142 -15.17 -3.15 -0.63
CA VAL A 142 -15.74 -2.71 0.65
C VAL A 142 -16.69 -1.53 0.45
N LEU A 143 -16.29 -0.53 -0.34
CA LEU A 143 -17.13 0.63 -0.67
C LEU A 143 -18.44 0.22 -1.37
N ASP A 144 -18.35 -0.69 -2.35
CA ASP A 144 -19.53 -1.25 -3.03
C ASP A 144 -20.49 -1.95 -2.04
N GLN A 145 -19.96 -2.77 -1.13
CA GLN A 145 -20.78 -3.45 -0.12
C GLN A 145 -21.42 -2.51 0.91
N LEU A 146 -20.78 -1.37 1.18
CA LEU A 146 -21.35 -0.30 2.02
C LEU A 146 -22.38 0.56 1.26
N GLY A 147 -22.57 0.33 -0.04
CA GLY A 147 -23.44 1.15 -0.89
C GLY A 147 -22.90 2.55 -1.15
N ILE A 148 -21.57 2.72 -1.09
CA ILE A 148 -20.88 3.99 -1.29
C ILE A 148 -20.34 4.05 -2.72
N GLU A 149 -20.97 4.89 -3.55
CA GLU A 149 -20.47 5.19 -4.89
C GLU A 149 -19.39 6.26 -4.83
N LEU A 150 -18.14 5.88 -5.12
CA LEU A 150 -17.00 6.78 -5.13
C LEU A 150 -16.14 6.56 -6.38
N LYS A 151 -15.88 7.65 -7.12
CA LYS A 151 -15.09 7.60 -8.35
C LYS A 151 -13.77 8.31 -8.19
N ILE A 152 -12.71 7.51 -8.01
CA ILE A 152 -11.31 7.98 -8.02
C ILE A 152 -10.63 7.36 -9.24
N PRO A 153 -10.27 8.17 -10.26
CA PRO A 153 -9.63 7.66 -11.47
C PRO A 153 -8.38 6.83 -11.16
N GLY A 154 -8.36 5.57 -11.61
CA GLY A 154 -7.22 4.67 -11.44
C GLY A 154 -7.11 4.00 -10.06
N PHE A 155 -7.99 4.28 -9.10
CA PHE A 155 -7.93 3.68 -7.77
C PHE A 155 -8.14 2.16 -7.83
N GLY A 156 -7.20 1.40 -7.27
CA GLY A 156 -7.26 -0.07 -7.24
C GLY A 156 -7.21 -0.74 -8.62
N TYR A 157 -6.83 -0.01 -9.67
CA TYR A 157 -6.81 -0.52 -11.02
C TYR A 157 -5.41 -0.87 -11.50
N ASN A 158 -5.24 -2.10 -11.99
CA ASN A 158 -4.06 -2.48 -12.75
C ASN A 158 -4.38 -2.43 -14.26
N PRO A 159 -3.64 -1.68 -15.09
CA PRO A 159 -3.85 -1.57 -16.55
C PRO A 159 -3.89 -2.89 -17.32
N THR A 160 -3.37 -3.98 -16.76
CA THR A 160 -3.47 -5.32 -17.35
C THR A 160 -4.84 -5.99 -17.17
N THR A 161 -5.76 -5.34 -16.45
CA THR A 161 -7.12 -5.84 -16.21
C THR A 161 -8.04 -5.50 -17.38
N PRO A 162 -8.72 -6.48 -18.02
CA PRO A 162 -9.58 -6.24 -19.18
C PRO A 162 -10.71 -5.23 -18.93
N VAL A 163 -10.80 -4.22 -19.78
CA VAL A 163 -11.79 -3.14 -19.71
C VAL A 163 -13.10 -3.59 -20.37
N ASN A 164 -13.89 -4.41 -19.68
CA ASN A 164 -15.22 -4.76 -20.20
C ASN A 164 -16.37 -4.14 -19.40
N LYS A 165 -16.18 -3.76 -18.12
CA LYS A 165 -17.27 -3.20 -17.27
C LYS A 165 -16.80 -2.44 -16.01
N ARG A 166 -16.07 -1.33 -16.08
CA ARG A 166 -15.96 -0.42 -14.92
C ARG A 166 -15.83 1.03 -15.34
N GLU A 167 -16.95 1.75 -15.35
CA GLU A 167 -16.99 3.21 -15.22
C GLU A 167 -17.28 3.57 -13.75
N GLY A 168 -16.28 3.37 -12.89
CA GLY A 168 -16.39 3.61 -11.46
C GLY A 168 -16.85 2.38 -10.67
N ILE A 169 -16.55 2.44 -9.38
CA ILE A 169 -17.43 1.91 -8.35
C ILE A 169 -18.74 2.71 -8.46
#